data_AF-A0A5F8MPZ8-F1
#
_entry.id   AF-A0A5F8MPZ8-F1
#
_cell.length_a   1.000
_cell.length_b   1.000
_cell.length_c   1.000
_cell.angle_alpha   90.00
_cell.angle_beta   90.00
_cell.angle_gamma   90.00
#
_symmetry.space_group_name_H-M   'P 1'
#
loop_
_entity.id
_entity.type
_entity.pdbx_description
1 polymer ?
#
loop_
_entity_poly.entity_id
_entity_poly.type
_entity_poly.pdbx_seq_one_letter_code
_entity_poly.pdbx_strand_id
1 'polypeptide(L)'
;MSQQFHCIWKLLYAGADVHKGKYWDTPLHAAAQQPSTEIVNLLLEFGADINAKNTDLLRPVDLATSNSAVERILLQHEATPSSLCQLCRLCIRNYIGRQRFHLIPQLQLPTLLQNFLQYR
;
A
#
# COMPACT_ATOMS: atom_id res chain seq x y z
N MET A 1 10.98 -15.52 0.45
CA MET A 1 10.59 -14.20 1.00
C MET A 1 11.87 -13.42 1.27
N SER A 2 12.08 -12.30 0.57
CA SER A 2 13.29 -11.47 0.75
C SER A 2 13.24 -10.73 2.10
N GLN A 3 14.40 -10.47 2.70
CA GLN A 3 14.50 -9.71 3.95
C GLN A 3 13.83 -8.32 3.84
N GLN A 4 13.91 -7.70 2.67
CA GLN A 4 13.29 -6.41 2.38
C GLN A 4 11.76 -6.46 2.50
N PHE A 5 11.12 -7.50 1.96
CA PHE A 5 9.67 -7.68 2.07
C PHE A 5 9.23 -7.73 3.54
N HIS A 6 9.94 -8.49 4.38
CA HIS A 6 9.58 -8.60 5.80
C HIS A 6 9.71 -7.26 6.54
N CYS A 7 10.75 -6.47 6.25
CA CYS A 7 10.90 -5.13 6.81
C CYS A 7 9.77 -4.19 6.38
N ILE A 8 9.44 -4.17 5.08
CA ILE A 8 8.35 -3.35 4.53
C ILE A 8 7.02 -3.73 5.17
N TRP A 9 6.71 -5.03 5.21
CA TRP A 9 5.51 -5.56 5.83
C TRP A 9 5.37 -5.12 7.28
N LYS A 10 6.45 -5.24 8.07
CA LYS A 10 6.45 -4.85 9.49
C LYS A 10 6.25 -3.35 9.69
N LEU A 11 6.83 -2.52 8.83
CA LEU A 11 6.66 -1.06 8.89
C LEU A 11 5.21 -0.65 8.56
N LEU A 12 4.65 -1.18 7.47
CA LEU A 12 3.27 -0.90 7.04
C LEU A 12 2.25 -1.38 8.08
N TYR A 13 2.46 -2.59 8.62
CA TYR A 13 1.63 -3.14 9.68
C TYR A 13 1.64 -2.24 10.93
N ALA A 14 2.81 -1.72 11.29
CA ALA A 14 2.98 -0.76 12.38
C ALA A 14 2.44 0.65 12.06
N GLY A 15 1.85 0.87 10.87
CA GLY A 15 1.24 2.13 10.44
C GLY A 15 2.21 3.15 9.88
N ALA A 16 3.30 2.71 9.26
CA ALA A 16 4.11 3.60 8.42
C ALA A 16 3.23 4.19 7.30
N ASP A 17 3.49 5.45 6.98
CA ASP A 17 2.78 6.16 5.91
C ASP A 17 3.26 5.64 4.55
N VAL A 18 2.35 5.00 3.82
CA VAL A 18 2.64 4.37 2.52
C VAL A 18 2.94 5.39 1.42
N HIS A 19 2.66 6.67 1.63
CA HIS A 19 2.93 7.73 0.66
C HIS A 19 4.27 8.42 0.90
N LYS A 20 4.83 8.34 2.11
CA LYS A 20 6.09 9.01 2.47
C LYS A 20 7.30 8.18 2.10
N GLY A 21 7.86 8.46 0.93
CA GLY A 21 9.14 7.91 0.49
C GLY A 21 10.28 8.91 0.67
N LYS A 22 11.15 9.02 -0.33
CA LYS A 22 12.32 9.90 -0.31
C LYS A 22 12.07 11.10 -1.23
N TYR A 23 12.14 12.30 -0.68
CA TYR A 23 11.76 13.53 -1.39
C TYR A 23 10.32 13.46 -1.92
N TRP A 24 10.15 13.40 -3.24
CA TRP A 24 8.87 13.31 -3.92
C TRP A 24 8.58 11.92 -4.49
N ASP A 25 9.56 11.02 -4.46
CA ASP A 25 9.33 9.62 -4.80
C ASP A 25 8.61 8.95 -3.62
N THR A 26 7.39 8.49 -3.89
CA THR A 26 6.67 7.62 -2.97
C THR A 26 7.32 6.22 -2.93
N PRO A 27 7.07 5.42 -1.89
CA PRO A 27 7.54 4.02 -1.84
C PRO A 27 7.12 3.22 -3.09
N LEU A 28 5.98 3.55 -3.71
CA LEU A 28 5.52 2.89 -4.92
C LEU A 28 6.37 3.23 -6.15
N HIS A 29 6.91 4.46 -6.26
CA HIS A 29 7.88 4.81 -7.32
C HIS A 29 9.14 3.95 -7.22
N ALA A 30 9.69 3.81 -6.02
CA ALA A 30 10.88 2.98 -5.78
C ALA A 30 10.61 1.48 -6.02
N ALA A 31 9.41 0.99 -5.68
CA ALA A 31 9.01 -0.39 -5.92
C ALA A 31 8.80 -0.68 -7.42
N ALA A 32 8.32 0.30 -8.20
CA ALA A 32 8.09 0.14 -9.63
C ALA A 32 9.38 -0.11 -10.44
N GLN A 33 10.51 0.43 -9.98
CA GLN A 33 11.84 0.21 -10.57
C GLN A 33 12.44 -1.18 -10.24
N GLN A 34 11.81 -1.93 -9.34
CA GLN A 34 12.27 -3.27 -8.95
C GLN A 34 11.42 -4.35 -9.61
N PRO A 35 11.96 -5.56 -9.85
CA PRO A 35 11.19 -6.65 -10.45
C PRO A 35 10.19 -7.32 -9.47
N SER A 36 10.09 -6.88 -8.21
CA SER A 36 9.27 -7.53 -7.19
C SER A 36 7.84 -7.02 -7.20
N THR A 37 6.96 -7.84 -7.77
CA THR A 37 5.51 -7.62 -7.76
C THR A 37 4.90 -7.74 -6.37
N GLU A 38 5.54 -8.50 -5.46
CA GLU A 38 5.07 -8.69 -4.10
C GLU A 38 5.11 -7.39 -3.29
N ILE A 39 6.18 -6.59 -3.45
CA ILE A 39 6.31 -5.29 -2.78
C ILE A 39 5.27 -4.31 -3.33
N VAL A 40 5.05 -4.30 -4.65
CA VAL A 40 4.06 -3.43 -5.30
C VAL A 40 2.64 -3.74 -4.79
N ASN A 41 2.25 -5.02 -4.80
CA ASN A 41 0.95 -5.45 -4.30
C ASN A 41 0.76 -5.10 -2.82
N LEU A 42 1.80 -5.31 -2.00
CA LEU A 42 1.75 -4.96 -0.58
C LEU A 42 1.54 -3.46 -0.37
N LEU A 43 2.26 -2.60 -1.09
CA LEU A 43 2.09 -1.15 -0.99
C LEU A 43 0.67 -0.72 -1.43
N LEU A 44 0.15 -1.28 -2.51
CA LEU A 44 -1.21 -1.02 -2.99
C LEU A 44 -2.27 -1.49 -1.97
N GLU A 45 -2.07 -2.62 -1.30
CA GLU A 45 -2.95 -3.13 -0.24
C GLU A 45 -2.97 -2.22 1.00
N PHE A 46 -1.91 -1.44 1.22
CA PHE A 46 -1.86 -0.43 2.27
C PHE A 46 -2.30 0.95 1.81
N GLY A 47 -2.81 1.08 0.57
CA GLY A 47 -3.41 2.30 0.05
C GLY A 47 -2.45 3.22 -0.67
N ALA A 48 -1.32 2.72 -1.17
CA ALA A 48 -0.41 3.52 -1.99
C ALA A 48 -1.15 4.17 -3.16
N ASP A 49 -0.89 5.46 -3.39
CA ASP A 49 -1.46 6.18 -4.52
C ASP A 49 -0.72 5.79 -5.81
N ILE A 50 -1.46 5.12 -6.70
CA ILE A 50 -0.96 4.63 -7.97
C ILE A 50 -0.70 5.74 -8.99
N ASN A 51 -1.33 6.91 -8.79
CA ASN A 51 -1.25 8.06 -9.68
C ASN A 51 -0.41 9.21 -9.09
N ALA A 52 0.26 8.97 -7.96
CA ALA A 52 1.18 9.94 -7.39
C ALA A 52 2.23 10.35 -8.42
N LYS A 53 2.58 11.63 -8.46
CA LYS A 53 3.60 12.16 -9.36
C LYS A 53 4.83 12.59 -8.57
N ASN A 54 6.00 12.18 -9.01
CA ASN A 54 7.27 12.65 -8.46
C ASN A 54 7.68 14.02 -9.06
N THR A 55 8.91 14.47 -8.79
CA THR A 55 9.45 15.75 -9.30
C THR A 55 9.51 15.85 -10.81
N ASP A 56 9.68 14.71 -11.49
CA ASP A 56 9.76 14.63 -12.94
C ASP A 56 8.36 14.48 -13.58
N LEU A 57 7.30 14.64 -12.78
CA LEU A 57 5.90 14.44 -13.15
C LEU A 57 5.57 13.00 -13.60
N LEU A 58 6.46 12.06 -13.30
CA LEU A 58 6.31 10.65 -13.61
C LEU A 58 5.49 9.97 -12.53
N ARG A 59 4.63 9.05 -12.94
CA ARG A 59 3.89 8.14 -12.05
C ARG A 59 4.73 6.89 -11.78
N PRO A 60 4.39 6.08 -10.76
CA PRO A 60 5.05 4.81 -10.52
C PRO A 60 5.11 3.91 -11.76
N VAL A 61 4.02 3.82 -12.52
CA VAL A 61 3.98 2.99 -13.74
C VAL A 61 4.94 3.48 -14.82
N ASP A 62 5.18 4.79 -14.91
CA ASP A 62 6.08 5.39 -15.89
C ASP A 62 7.57 5.07 -15.58
N LEU A 63 7.87 4.65 -14.35
CA LEU A 63 9.19 4.19 -13.91
C LEU A 63 9.37 2.67 -14.02
N ALA A 64 8.32 1.92 -14.32
CA ALA A 64 8.37 0.47 -14.45
C ALA A 64 9.06 0.06 -15.77
N THR A 65 9.77 -1.06 -15.75
CA THR A 65 10.34 -1.63 -16.98
C THR A 65 9.21 -2.04 -17.93
N SER A 66 9.30 -1.64 -19.20
CA SER A 66 8.31 -1.97 -20.22
C SER A 66 8.12 -3.49 -20.38
N ASN A 67 6.87 -3.90 -20.49
CA ASN A 67 6.39 -5.29 -20.54
C ASN A 67 6.76 -6.15 -19.31
N SER A 68 7.05 -5.51 -18.17
CA SER A 68 7.32 -6.22 -16.91
C SER A 68 6.05 -6.66 -16.21
N ALA A 69 6.17 -7.65 -15.31
CA ALA A 69 5.06 -8.04 -14.45
C ALA A 69 4.59 -6.91 -13.54
N VAL A 70 5.49 -6.01 -13.14
CA VAL A 70 5.19 -4.84 -12.30
C VAL A 70 4.37 -3.81 -13.05
N GLU A 71 4.75 -3.46 -14.28
CA GLU A 71 3.96 -2.55 -15.13
C GLU A 71 2.54 -3.09 -15.32
N ARG A 72 2.41 -4.38 -15.63
CA ARG A 72 1.10 -5.04 -15.81
C ARG A 72 0.22 -4.96 -14.57
N ILE A 73 0.78 -5.16 -13.37
CA ILE A 73 0.03 -5.07 -12.11
C ILE A 73 -0.40 -3.63 -11.83
N LEU A 74 0.49 -2.65 -12.07
CA LEU A 74 0.16 -1.25 -11.89
C LEU A 74 -0.98 -0.83 -12.83
N LEU A 75 -0.87 -1.16 -14.12
CA LEU A 75 -1.94 -0.86 -15.08
C LEU A 75 -3.26 -1.57 -14.73
N GLN A 76 -3.19 -2.82 -14.24
CA GLN A 76 -4.37 -3.55 -13.80
C GLN A 76 -5.05 -2.84 -12.62
N HIS A 77 -4.29 -2.45 -11.59
CA HIS A 77 -4.82 -1.73 -10.43
C HIS A 77 -5.32 -0.33 -10.78
N GLU A 78 -4.76 0.33 -11.80
CA GLU A 78 -5.25 1.62 -12.28
C GLU A 78 -6.62 1.47 -12.98
N ALA A 79 -6.80 0.40 -13.75
CA ALA A 79 -8.06 0.09 -14.42
C ALA A 79 -9.14 -0.46 -13.49
N THR A 80 -8.77 -1.10 -12.37
CA THR A 80 -9.71 -1.70 -11.43
C THR A 80 -9.85 -0.86 -10.15
N PRO A 81 -11.01 -0.26 -9.86
CA PRO A 81 -11.21 0.45 -8.61
C PRO A 81 -11.10 -0.51 -7.41
N SER A 82 -10.60 0.02 -6.29
CA SER A 82 -10.54 -0.73 -5.03
C SER A 82 -11.95 -1.14 -4.58
N SER A 83 -12.07 -2.35 -4.03
CA SER A 83 -13.35 -2.81 -3.48
C SER A 83 -13.81 -1.94 -2.31
N LEU A 84 -15.12 -1.89 -2.07
CA LEU A 84 -15.69 -1.14 -0.95
C LEU A 84 -15.07 -1.58 0.39
N CYS A 85 -14.86 -2.88 0.59
CA CYS A 85 -14.22 -3.41 1.81
C CYS A 85 -12.82 -2.83 2.00
N GLN A 86 -12.03 -2.73 0.93
CA GLN A 86 -10.68 -2.17 0.98
C GLN A 86 -10.71 -0.66 1.27
N LEU A 87 -11.61 0.07 0.63
CA LEU A 87 -11.81 1.50 0.92
C LEU A 87 -12.19 1.72 2.39
N CYS A 88 -13.15 0.94 2.91
CA CYS A 88 -13.54 0.98 4.31
C CYS A 88 -12.36 0.66 5.24
N ARG A 89 -11.54 -0.36 4.92
CA ARG A 89 -10.35 -0.70 5.69
C ARG A 89 -9.40 0.50 5.81
N LEU A 90 -9.07 1.12 4.68
CA LEU A 90 -8.14 2.25 4.62
C LEU A 90 -8.71 3.47 5.36
N CYS A 91 -9.98 3.82 5.12
CA CYS A 91 -10.64 4.94 5.79
C CYS A 91 -10.66 4.78 7.32
N ILE A 92 -11.05 3.60 7.82
CA ILE A 92 -11.09 3.32 9.26
C ILE A 92 -9.68 3.41 9.86
N ARG A 93 -8.67 2.81 9.20
CA ARG A 93 -7.28 2.87 9.68
C ARG A 93 -6.72 4.29 9.68
N ASN A 94 -7.00 5.08 8.65
CA ASN A 94 -6.57 6.49 8.59
C ASN A 94 -7.24 7.33 9.68
N TYR A 95 -8.53 7.11 9.94
CA TYR A 95 -9.27 7.81 10.98
C TYR A 95 -8.81 7.44 12.40
N ILE A 96 -8.61 6.15 12.67
CA ILE A 96 -8.03 5.69 13.94
C ILE A 96 -6.62 6.26 14.08
N GLY A 97 -5.82 6.22 13.03
CA GLY A 97 -4.45 6.69 13.04
C GLY A 97 -3.51 5.74 13.79
N ARG A 98 -2.23 5.78 13.40
CA ARG A 98 -1.18 4.85 13.82
C ARG A 98 -1.14 4.58 15.34
N GLN A 99 -1.25 5.64 16.15
CA GLN A 99 -1.10 5.56 17.60
C GLN A 99 -2.22 4.76 18.28
N ARG A 100 -3.37 4.60 17.62
CA ARG A 100 -4.59 4.03 18.20
C ARG A 100 -4.96 2.66 17.61
N PHE A 101 -4.09 2.02 16.84
CA PHE A 101 -4.37 0.68 16.28
C PHE A 101 -4.60 -0.39 17.36
N HIS A 102 -4.02 -0.22 18.55
CA HIS A 102 -4.29 -1.08 19.71
C HIS A 102 -5.75 -1.01 20.20
N LEU A 103 -6.53 0.00 19.80
CA LEU A 103 -7.94 0.14 20.11
C LEU A 103 -8.87 -0.56 19.11
N ILE A 104 -8.35 -1.12 18.01
CA ILE A 104 -9.18 -1.84 17.02
C ILE A 104 -10.01 -2.98 17.64
N PRO A 105 -9.48 -3.80 18.59
CA PRO A 105 -10.29 -4.82 19.27
C PRO A 105 -11.43 -4.26 20.13
N GLN A 106 -11.37 -2.98 20.50
CA GLN A 106 -12.39 -2.31 21.31
C GLN A 106 -13.56 -1.78 20.46
N LEU A 107 -13.43 -1.79 19.13
CA LEU A 107 -14.53 -1.49 18.24
C LEU A 107 -15.61 -2.56 18.40
N GLN A 108 -16.87 -2.14 18.53
CA GLN A 108 -18.04 -3.02 18.60
C GLN A 108 -18.35 -3.63 17.22
N LEU A 109 -17.39 -4.39 16.69
CA LEU A 109 -17.43 -5.05 15.40
C LEU A 109 -17.17 -6.56 15.59
N PRO A 110 -17.70 -7.42 14.72
CA PRO A 110 -17.34 -8.82 14.67
C PRO A 110 -15.81 -9.02 14.60
N THR A 111 -15.31 -10.06 15.27
CA THR A 111 -13.87 -10.40 15.31
C THR A 111 -13.26 -10.54 13.92
N LEU A 112 -14.03 -11.05 12.95
CA LEU A 112 -13.63 -11.12 11.54
C LEU A 112 -13.27 -9.73 10.97
N LEU A 113 -14.08 -8.71 11.25
CA LEU A 113 -13.83 -7.35 10.77
C LEU A 113 -12.68 -6.71 11.54
N GLN A 114 -12.53 -7.00 12.82
CA GLN A 114 -11.37 -6.54 13.60
C GLN A 114 -10.06 -7.10 13.02
N ASN A 115 -10.02 -8.41 12.71
CA ASN A 115 -8.88 -9.07 12.08
C ASN A 115 -8.60 -8.48 10.68
N PHE A 116 -9.66 -8.29 9.89
CA PHE A 116 -9.57 -7.63 8.59
C PHE A 116 -8.97 -6.22 8.68
N LEU A 117 -9.30 -5.42 9.69
CA LEU A 117 -8.71 -4.08 9.94
C LEU A 117 -7.25 -4.15 10.42
N GLN A 118 -6.87 -5.26 11.04
CA GLN A 118 -5.53 -5.53 11.55
C GLN A 118 -4.64 -6.27 10.56
N TYR A 119 -5.07 -6.54 9.32
CA TYR A 119 -4.33 -7.40 8.37
C TYR A 119 -3.92 -8.75 9.00
N ARG A 120 -4.82 -9.34 9.80
CA ARG A 120 -4.73 -10.69 10.38
C ARG A 120 -5.79 -11.58 9.75
#